data_AF-A0A1H1C7N6-F1
#
_entry.id   AF-A0A1H1C7N6-F1
#
_cell.length_a   1.000
_cell.length_b   1.000
_cell.length_c   1.000
_cell.angle_alpha   90.00
_cell.angle_beta   90.00
_cell.angle_gamma   90.00
#
_symmetry.space_group_name_H-M   'P 1'
#
loop_
_entity.id
_entity.type
_entity.pdbx_description
1 polymer ?
#
loop_
_entity_poly.entity_id
_entity_poly.type
_entity_poly.pdbx_seq_one_letter_code
_entity_poly.pdbx_strand_id
1 'polypeptide(L)'
;MFKSIVCLFIISLYLVTPSSSANIQQRATAPIAIATPLQLLEQRPAIDNVIDRAHELLGTSYKWGGSTVEQGFDCSSLLVYLFKTEANIRIPRTTAAMHRSNAKTIKRSALKPGDAVFFNGNGRGQVSHVGLYIGEGKFIHSPRSGKKVRIDSLSNRYWNKNYNTAKRFHSAG
;
A
#
# COMPACT_ATOMS: atom_id res chain seq x y z
N MET A 1 -17.18 54.34 -60.83
CA MET A 1 -16.94 55.81 -60.80
C MET A 1 -17.61 56.35 -59.54
N PHE A 2 -16.96 57.29 -58.83
CA PHE A 2 -17.35 57.93 -57.55
C PHE A 2 -17.24 57.00 -56.32
N LYS A 3 -16.21 57.04 -55.45
CA LYS A 3 -15.46 58.10 -54.72
C LYS A 3 -16.31 58.93 -53.73
N SER A 4 -15.85 58.88 -52.48
CA SER A 4 -16.09 59.75 -51.31
C SER A 4 -17.24 59.38 -50.38
N ILE A 5 -16.88 58.95 -49.15
CA ILE A 5 -17.28 59.59 -47.89
C ILE A 5 -16.07 59.53 -46.95
N VAL A 6 -15.64 60.71 -46.52
CA VAL A 6 -14.62 60.96 -45.50
C VAL A 6 -15.31 60.85 -44.14
N CYS A 7 -14.73 60.08 -43.21
CA CYS A 7 -15.06 60.20 -41.80
C CYS A 7 -13.74 60.21 -41.01
N LEU A 8 -13.38 61.40 -40.55
CA LEU A 8 -12.31 61.66 -39.59
C LEU A 8 -12.71 61.05 -38.25
N PHE A 9 -11.94 60.06 -37.77
CA PHE A 9 -11.88 59.73 -36.35
C PHE A 9 -10.42 59.57 -35.93
N ILE A 10 -10.08 60.35 -34.92
CA ILE A 10 -8.76 60.49 -34.29
C ILE A 10 -8.41 59.17 -33.62
N ILE A 11 -7.41 58.46 -34.15
CA ILE A 11 -6.87 57.23 -33.54
C ILE A 11 -5.81 57.65 -32.53
N SER A 12 -6.16 57.60 -31.24
CA SER A 12 -5.22 57.71 -30.13
C SER A 12 -4.32 56.47 -30.10
N LEU A 13 -3.02 56.70 -30.27
CA LEU A 13 -1.97 55.70 -30.25
C LEU A 13 -1.68 55.29 -28.79
N TYR A 14 -2.27 54.18 -28.34
CA TYR A 14 -1.79 53.47 -27.16
C TYR A 14 -0.93 52.28 -27.60
N LEU A 15 0.38 52.40 -27.36
CA LEU A 15 1.33 51.30 -27.42
C LEU A 15 0.97 50.27 -26.34
N VAL A 16 0.28 49.20 -26.72
CA VAL A 16 0.16 47.99 -25.91
C VAL A 16 1.30 47.07 -26.29
N THR A 17 2.29 46.94 -25.40
CA THR A 17 3.29 45.88 -25.48
C THR A 17 2.63 44.55 -25.11
N PRO A 18 2.73 43.49 -25.93
CA PRO A 18 2.36 42.16 -25.49
C PRO A 18 3.54 41.59 -24.69
N SER A 19 3.53 41.76 -23.37
CA SER A 19 4.34 40.91 -22.48
C SER A 19 3.77 39.49 -22.54
N SER A 20 4.40 38.65 -23.35
CA SER A 20 4.14 37.21 -23.39
C SER A 20 4.58 36.59 -22.07
N SER A 21 3.66 36.44 -21.13
CA SER A 21 3.88 35.57 -19.97
C SER A 21 3.62 34.13 -20.41
N ALA A 22 4.70 33.42 -20.72
CA ALA A 22 4.68 31.96 -20.84
C ALA A 22 4.27 31.38 -19.48
N ASN A 23 3.03 30.91 -19.39
CA ASN A 23 2.52 30.18 -18.24
C ASN A 23 3.16 28.79 -18.23
N ILE A 24 4.38 28.68 -17.70
CA ILE A 24 4.96 27.42 -17.27
C ILE A 24 4.19 27.03 -16.02
N GLN A 25 3.18 26.19 -16.21
CA GLN A 25 2.51 25.50 -15.13
C GLN A 25 3.55 24.61 -14.44
N GLN A 26 4.14 25.17 -13.40
CA GLN A 26 5.16 24.57 -12.58
C GLN A 26 4.57 23.27 -12.04
N ARG A 27 5.02 22.14 -12.61
CA ARG A 27 4.80 20.82 -12.04
C ARG A 27 5.32 20.91 -10.61
N ALA A 28 4.42 20.98 -9.64
CA ALA A 28 4.77 20.93 -8.24
C ALA A 28 5.45 19.58 -8.00
N THR A 29 6.78 19.59 -8.06
CA THR A 29 7.59 18.50 -7.52
C THR A 29 7.33 18.55 -6.03
N ALA A 30 6.43 17.67 -5.57
CA ALA A 30 6.25 17.46 -4.14
C ALA A 30 7.63 17.25 -3.53
N PRO A 31 8.00 17.95 -2.45
CA PRO A 31 9.27 17.68 -1.78
C PRO A 31 9.26 16.20 -1.39
N ILE A 32 10.38 15.51 -1.65
CA ILE A 32 10.63 14.19 -1.08
C ILE A 32 10.54 14.40 0.44
N ALA A 33 9.41 14.04 1.03
CA ALA A 33 9.21 14.11 2.46
C ALA A 33 10.16 13.09 3.09
N ILE A 34 11.35 13.55 3.47
CA ILE A 34 12.24 12.81 4.35
C ILE A 34 11.49 12.73 5.67
N ALA A 35 10.95 11.55 5.98
CA ALA A 35 10.30 11.31 7.27
C ALA A 35 11.26 11.76 8.37
N THR A 36 10.77 12.58 9.30
CA THR A 36 11.61 13.09 10.38
C THR A 36 12.07 11.90 11.26
N PRO A 37 13.25 11.99 11.90
CA PRO A 37 13.72 10.93 12.82
C PRO A 37 12.68 10.54 13.87
N LEU A 38 11.83 11.48 14.31
CA LEU A 38 10.72 11.23 15.23
C LEU A 38 9.62 10.33 14.61
N GLN A 39 9.21 10.58 13.36
CA GLN A 39 8.23 9.72 12.67
C GLN A 39 8.75 8.29 12.43
N LEU A 40 10.05 8.11 12.23
CA LEU A 40 10.65 6.78 12.08
C LEU A 40 10.68 6.02 13.42
N LEU A 41 10.88 6.74 14.52
CA LEU A 41 10.82 6.19 15.88
C LEU A 41 9.38 5.90 16.32
N GLU A 42 8.38 6.64 15.86
CA GLU A 42 6.96 6.38 16.14
C GLU A 42 6.41 5.17 15.37
N GLN A 43 6.94 4.85 14.19
CA GLN A 43 6.44 3.72 13.38
C GLN A 43 7.04 2.36 13.74
N ARG A 44 8.22 2.30 14.36
CA ARG A 44 8.79 1.03 14.87
C ARG A 44 7.93 0.38 15.97
N PRO A 45 7.54 1.07 17.06
CA PRO A 45 6.67 0.49 18.09
C PRO A 45 5.30 0.11 17.49
N ALA A 46 4.84 0.82 16.47
CA ALA A 46 3.61 0.48 15.77
C ALA A 46 3.67 -0.87 15.04
N ILE A 47 4.81 -1.29 14.49
CA ILE A 47 4.94 -2.58 13.80
C ILE A 47 5.14 -3.75 14.76
N ASP A 48 5.83 -3.51 15.87
CA ASP A 48 5.91 -4.52 16.94
C ASP A 48 4.51 -4.78 17.51
N ASN A 49 3.69 -3.74 17.74
CA ASN A 49 2.28 -3.89 18.13
C ASN A 49 1.46 -4.67 17.09
N VAL A 50 1.68 -4.44 15.79
CA VAL A 50 1.04 -5.23 14.70
C VAL A 50 1.34 -6.72 14.86
N ILE A 51 2.58 -7.08 15.20
CA ILE A 51 3.02 -8.47 15.36
C ILE A 51 2.47 -9.06 16.65
N ASP A 52 2.53 -8.34 17.76
CA ASP A 52 2.00 -8.78 19.05
C ASP A 52 0.50 -9.03 18.96
N ARG A 53 -0.24 -8.09 18.38
CA ARG A 53 -1.67 -8.25 18.13
C ARG A 53 -1.97 -9.43 17.21
N ALA A 54 -1.12 -9.70 16.21
CA ALA A 54 -1.29 -10.86 15.35
C ALA A 54 -1.16 -12.19 16.13
N HIS A 55 -0.28 -12.25 17.14
CA HIS A 55 -0.16 -13.41 18.02
C HIS A 55 -1.40 -13.60 18.91
N GLU A 56 -1.97 -12.52 19.43
CA GLU A 56 -3.21 -12.58 20.22
C GLU A 56 -4.41 -13.10 19.42
N LEU A 57 -4.41 -12.87 18.09
CA LEU A 57 -5.47 -13.34 17.20
C LEU A 57 -5.30 -14.79 16.73
N LEU A 58 -4.27 -15.51 17.21
CA LEU A 58 -4.14 -16.93 16.92
C LEU A 58 -5.37 -17.70 17.41
N GLY A 59 -5.92 -18.56 16.55
CA GLY A 59 -7.14 -19.30 16.84
C GLY A 59 -8.44 -18.60 16.42
N THR A 60 -8.42 -17.33 16.01
CA THR A 60 -9.60 -16.67 15.41
C THR A 60 -10.03 -17.39 14.13
N SER A 61 -11.32 -17.59 13.94
CA SER A 61 -11.85 -18.35 12.79
C SER A 61 -11.60 -17.63 11.46
N TYR A 62 -11.37 -18.42 10.41
CA TYR A 62 -11.43 -17.89 9.05
C TYR A 62 -12.88 -17.56 8.66
N LYS A 63 -13.09 -16.38 8.08
CA LYS A 63 -14.36 -15.99 7.47
C LYS A 63 -14.12 -15.19 6.19
N TRP A 64 -14.60 -15.69 5.05
CA TRP A 64 -14.53 -14.95 3.79
C TRP A 64 -15.22 -13.59 3.93
N GLY A 65 -14.51 -12.50 3.67
CA GLY A 65 -15.02 -11.14 3.82
C GLY A 65 -15.04 -10.62 5.26
N GLY A 66 -14.92 -11.49 6.27
CA GLY A 66 -14.93 -11.10 7.69
C GLY A 66 -13.76 -10.19 8.02
N SER A 67 -13.96 -9.22 8.92
CA SER A 67 -12.97 -8.18 9.21
C SER A 67 -12.91 -7.76 10.68
N THR A 68 -13.48 -8.57 11.58
CA THR A 68 -13.45 -8.33 13.03
C THR A 68 -13.10 -9.61 13.77
N VAL A 69 -12.74 -9.49 15.06
CA VAL A 69 -12.36 -10.64 15.89
C VAL A 69 -13.53 -11.61 16.07
N GLU A 70 -14.73 -11.08 16.25
CA GLU A 70 -15.96 -11.84 16.52
C GLU A 70 -16.44 -12.58 15.26
N GLN A 71 -16.36 -11.93 14.10
CA GLN A 71 -16.78 -12.52 12.83
C GLN A 71 -15.72 -13.47 12.26
N GLY A 72 -14.46 -13.26 12.60
CA GLY A 72 -13.32 -13.88 11.97
C GLY A 72 -12.76 -13.08 10.78
N PHE A 73 -11.67 -13.57 10.21
CA PHE A 73 -10.91 -12.88 9.17
C PHE A 73 -10.73 -13.72 7.91
N ASP A 74 -10.68 -13.09 6.74
CA ASP A 74 -10.00 -13.64 5.57
C ASP A 74 -8.51 -13.29 5.60
N CYS A 75 -7.73 -13.80 4.64
CA CYS A 75 -6.29 -13.61 4.64
C CYS A 75 -5.89 -12.13 4.57
N SER A 76 -6.57 -11.35 3.72
CA SER A 76 -6.29 -9.94 3.51
C SER A 76 -6.86 -9.04 4.60
N SER A 77 -8.06 -9.34 5.10
CA SER A 77 -8.69 -8.53 6.15
C SER A 77 -7.97 -8.64 7.48
N LEU A 78 -7.31 -9.76 7.76
CA LEU A 78 -6.43 -9.89 8.92
C LEU A 78 -5.33 -8.81 8.89
N LEU A 79 -4.62 -8.69 7.76
CA LEU A 79 -3.59 -7.65 7.63
C LEU A 79 -4.21 -6.25 7.67
N VAL A 80 -5.34 -6.02 6.99
CA VAL A 80 -6.01 -4.70 7.01
C VAL A 80 -6.37 -4.28 8.42
N TYR A 81 -6.92 -5.21 9.22
CA TYR A 81 -7.26 -4.98 10.62
C TYR A 81 -6.00 -4.59 11.41
N LEU A 82 -4.98 -5.46 11.40
CA LEU A 82 -3.76 -5.27 12.18
C LEU A 82 -3.06 -3.93 11.85
N PHE A 83 -2.80 -3.66 10.57
CA PHE A 83 -2.14 -2.42 10.16
C PHE A 83 -2.96 -1.17 10.49
N LYS A 84 -4.29 -1.26 10.40
CA LYS A 84 -5.17 -0.14 10.71
C LYS A 84 -5.25 0.13 12.22
N THR A 85 -5.41 -0.90 13.05
CA THR A 85 -5.65 -0.73 14.49
C THR A 85 -4.37 -0.43 15.25
N GLU A 86 -3.26 -1.07 14.88
CA GLU A 86 -2.02 -0.98 15.66
C GLU A 86 -1.04 0.06 15.11
N ALA A 87 -1.09 0.34 13.81
CA ALA A 87 -0.17 1.26 13.15
C ALA A 87 -0.83 2.44 12.42
N ASN A 88 -2.16 2.53 12.41
CA ASN A 88 -2.91 3.53 11.64
C ASN A 88 -2.50 3.59 10.15
N ILE A 89 -2.01 2.48 9.59
CA ILE A 89 -1.61 2.35 8.19
C ILE A 89 -2.79 1.76 7.41
N ARG A 90 -3.23 2.47 6.38
CA ARG A 90 -4.26 1.99 5.46
C ARG A 90 -3.60 1.21 4.32
N ILE A 91 -3.89 -0.08 4.23
CA ILE A 91 -3.46 -0.94 3.11
C ILE A 91 -4.67 -1.38 2.27
N PRO A 92 -4.47 -1.78 0.99
CA PRO A 92 -5.57 -2.20 0.13
C PRO A 92 -6.37 -3.39 0.71
N ARG A 93 -7.69 -3.43 0.51
CA ARG A 93 -8.56 -4.45 1.13
C ARG A 93 -8.31 -5.88 0.65
N THR A 94 -7.91 -6.07 -0.61
CA THR A 94 -7.80 -7.39 -1.24
C THR A 94 -6.35 -7.80 -1.47
N THR A 95 -6.06 -9.09 -1.37
CA THR A 95 -4.73 -9.64 -1.64
C THR A 95 -4.17 -9.21 -3.01
N ALA A 96 -5.01 -9.21 -4.05
CA ALA A 96 -4.62 -8.79 -5.39
C ALA A 96 -4.27 -7.29 -5.47
N ALA A 97 -5.03 -6.43 -4.77
CA ALA A 97 -4.73 -5.00 -4.73
C ALA A 97 -3.47 -4.70 -3.91
N MET A 98 -3.26 -5.40 -2.79
CA MET A 98 -2.02 -5.33 -2.02
C MET A 98 -0.82 -5.73 -2.89
N HIS A 99 -0.92 -6.85 -3.60
CA HIS A 99 0.12 -7.34 -4.51
C HIS A 99 0.42 -6.37 -5.66
N ARG A 100 -0.59 -5.70 -6.23
CA ARG A 100 -0.41 -4.72 -7.32
C ARG A 100 -0.09 -3.29 -6.87
N SER A 101 -0.12 -3.00 -5.57
CA SER A 101 0.16 -1.66 -5.03
C SER A 101 1.56 -1.15 -5.38
N ASN A 102 1.81 0.14 -5.16
CA ASN A 102 3.14 0.75 -5.29
C ASN A 102 4.05 0.51 -4.06
N ALA A 103 3.62 -0.28 -3.07
CA ALA A 103 4.43 -0.60 -1.89
C ALA A 103 5.73 -1.32 -2.29
N LYS A 104 6.79 -1.06 -1.51
CA LYS A 104 8.14 -1.56 -1.79
C LYS A 104 8.15 -3.08 -1.88
N THR A 105 8.61 -3.61 -3.00
CA THR A 105 8.81 -5.07 -3.16
C THR A 105 10.09 -5.49 -2.43
N ILE A 106 10.00 -6.55 -1.63
CA ILE A 106 11.08 -7.04 -0.78
C ILE A 106 11.60 -8.38 -1.30
N LYS A 107 12.91 -8.48 -1.46
CA LYS A 107 13.58 -9.76 -1.77
C LYS A 107 13.40 -10.70 -0.57
N ARG A 108 13.22 -12.00 -0.83
CA ARG A 108 13.01 -13.01 0.24
C ARG A 108 14.12 -13.02 1.30
N SER A 109 15.37 -12.76 0.90
CA SER A 109 16.52 -12.66 1.82
C SER A 109 16.56 -11.37 2.65
N ALA A 110 15.74 -10.37 2.32
CA ALA A 110 15.69 -9.07 2.99
C ALA A 110 14.37 -8.86 3.77
N LEU A 111 13.62 -9.95 4.00
CA LEU A 111 12.41 -9.94 4.80
C LEU A 111 12.70 -9.45 6.22
N LYS A 112 11.87 -8.52 6.69
CA LYS A 112 11.84 -8.06 8.07
C LYS A 112 10.44 -8.31 8.65
N PRO A 113 10.31 -8.58 9.97
CA PRO A 113 9.01 -8.63 10.62
C PRO A 113 8.14 -7.42 10.24
N GLY A 114 6.86 -7.66 9.98
CA GLY A 114 5.94 -6.65 9.44
C GLY A 114 5.78 -6.69 7.92
N ASP A 115 6.61 -7.41 7.17
CA ASP A 115 6.43 -7.58 5.73
C ASP A 115 5.21 -8.45 5.39
N ALA A 116 4.45 -8.09 4.36
CA ALA A 116 3.40 -8.93 3.81
C ALA A 116 3.99 -9.93 2.81
N VAL A 117 3.85 -11.22 3.05
CA VAL A 117 4.29 -12.30 2.16
C VAL A 117 3.12 -12.84 1.34
N PHE A 118 3.31 -12.96 0.02
CA PHE A 118 2.27 -13.32 -0.94
C PHE A 118 2.51 -14.70 -1.53
N PHE A 119 1.43 -15.44 -1.73
CA PHE A 119 1.47 -16.80 -2.27
C PHE A 119 0.49 -17.01 -3.41
N ASN A 120 0.89 -17.85 -4.36
CA ASN A 120 0.03 -18.34 -5.42
C ASN A 120 -0.98 -19.35 -4.82
N GLY A 121 -2.27 -19.20 -5.13
CA GLY A 121 -3.29 -20.15 -4.70
C GLY A 121 -3.43 -21.32 -5.66
N ASN A 122 -3.65 -22.53 -5.12
CA ASN A 122 -4.14 -23.77 -5.76
C ASN A 122 -4.06 -23.81 -7.31
N GLY A 123 -2.86 -23.67 -7.89
CA GLY A 123 -2.56 -24.07 -9.27
C GLY A 123 -2.92 -23.09 -10.40
N ARG A 124 -3.50 -21.91 -10.16
CA ARG A 124 -3.81 -20.95 -11.25
C ARG A 124 -2.70 -19.92 -11.54
N GLY A 125 -1.55 -20.04 -10.89
CA GLY A 125 -0.40 -19.14 -11.05
C GLY A 125 -0.61 -17.71 -10.56
N GLN A 126 -1.78 -17.40 -9.98
CA GLN A 126 -2.13 -16.06 -9.52
C GLN A 126 -2.02 -15.95 -8.00
N VAL A 127 -1.57 -14.78 -7.55
CA VAL A 127 -1.50 -14.43 -6.13
C VAL A 127 -2.90 -14.32 -5.55
N SER A 128 -3.21 -15.16 -4.56
CA SER A 128 -4.53 -15.19 -3.93
C SER A 128 -4.47 -15.30 -2.40
N HIS A 129 -3.28 -15.46 -1.83
CA HIS A 129 -3.09 -15.57 -0.38
C HIS A 129 -2.01 -14.61 0.11
N VAL A 130 -2.20 -14.08 1.31
CA VAL A 130 -1.25 -13.19 1.99
C VAL A 130 -1.10 -13.58 3.46
N GLY A 131 0.07 -13.32 4.04
CA GLY A 131 0.36 -13.46 5.46
C GLY A 131 1.29 -12.35 5.95
N LEU A 132 1.30 -12.13 7.27
CA LEU A 132 2.20 -11.21 7.95
C LEU A 132 3.46 -11.96 8.35
N TYR A 133 4.62 -11.58 7.81
CA TYR A 133 5.91 -12.14 8.20
C TYR A 133 6.29 -11.67 9.61
N ILE A 134 6.70 -12.60 10.46
CA ILE A 134 7.01 -12.35 11.88
C ILE A 134 8.48 -12.63 12.24
N GLY A 135 9.33 -12.85 11.24
CA GLY A 135 10.74 -13.22 11.46
C GLY A 135 11.00 -14.72 11.32
N GLU A 136 12.28 -15.10 11.28
CA GLU A 136 12.75 -16.49 11.31
C GLU A 136 12.08 -17.44 10.29
N GLY A 137 11.71 -16.92 9.11
CA GLY A 137 11.03 -17.73 8.10
C GLY A 137 9.59 -18.11 8.49
N LYS A 138 8.95 -17.43 9.45
CA LYS A 138 7.57 -17.68 9.89
C LYS A 138 6.64 -16.53 9.53
N PHE A 139 5.36 -16.83 9.41
CA PHE A 139 4.33 -15.83 9.14
C PHE A 139 2.98 -16.23 9.76
N ILE A 140 2.19 -15.23 10.16
CA ILE A 140 0.82 -15.40 10.64
C ILE A 140 -0.15 -15.12 9.50
N HIS A 141 -1.19 -15.93 9.37
CA HIS A 141 -2.20 -15.76 8.34
C HIS A 141 -3.55 -16.36 8.73
N SER A 142 -4.63 -15.88 8.09
CA SER A 142 -5.94 -16.55 8.09
C SER A 142 -6.07 -17.42 6.84
N PRO A 143 -5.96 -18.76 6.94
CA PRO A 143 -5.64 -19.67 5.82
C PRO A 143 -6.76 -19.92 4.81
N ARG A 144 -7.92 -20.41 5.26
CA ARG A 144 -9.08 -20.82 4.44
C ARG A 144 -10.25 -21.24 5.33
N SER A 145 -11.43 -21.40 4.74
CA SER A 145 -12.64 -21.89 5.41
C SER A 145 -12.40 -23.18 6.21
N GLY A 146 -13.00 -23.26 7.41
CA GLY A 146 -12.85 -24.40 8.32
C GLY A 146 -11.51 -24.45 9.07
N LYS A 147 -10.68 -23.42 8.95
CA LYS A 147 -9.42 -23.27 9.68
C LYS A 147 -9.39 -21.94 10.43
N LYS A 148 -8.36 -21.76 11.26
CA LYS A 148 -8.17 -20.62 12.15
C LYS A 148 -6.87 -19.90 11.81
N VAL A 149 -6.75 -18.65 12.24
CA VAL A 149 -5.51 -17.88 12.22
C VAL A 149 -4.43 -18.69 12.93
N ARG A 150 -3.27 -18.84 12.28
CA ARG A 150 -2.16 -19.66 12.77
C ARG A 150 -0.82 -19.13 12.26
N ILE A 151 0.26 -19.70 12.80
CA ILE A 151 1.61 -19.54 12.28
C ILE A 151 1.91 -20.69 11.31
N ASP A 152 2.49 -20.36 10.16
CA ASP A 152 3.11 -21.33 9.25
C ASP A 152 4.55 -20.89 8.94
N SER A 153 5.35 -21.80 8.37
CA SER A 153 6.73 -21.52 7.98
C SER A 153 6.91 -21.47 6.46
N LEU A 154 7.73 -20.52 6.00
CA LEU A 154 8.19 -20.40 4.62
C LEU A 154 9.07 -21.58 4.17
N SER A 155 9.62 -22.38 5.10
CA SER A 155 10.37 -23.60 4.78
C SER A 155 9.45 -24.80 4.52
N ASN A 156 8.18 -24.74 4.94
CA ASN A 156 7.20 -25.77 4.63
C ASN A 156 7.09 -25.96 3.12
N ARG A 157 7.10 -27.22 2.64
CA ARG A 157 7.08 -27.56 1.21
C ARG A 157 5.99 -26.82 0.42
N TYR A 158 4.78 -26.74 0.96
CA TYR A 158 3.66 -26.07 0.28
C TYR A 158 3.89 -24.56 0.19
N TRP A 159 4.23 -23.90 1.30
CA TRP A 159 4.45 -22.45 1.32
C TRP A 159 5.67 -22.03 0.53
N ASN A 160 6.73 -22.83 0.58
CA ASN A 160 7.94 -22.58 -0.20
C ASN A 160 7.64 -22.66 -1.71
N LYS A 161 6.94 -23.71 -2.15
CA LYS A 161 6.55 -23.89 -3.56
C LYS A 161 5.66 -22.75 -4.07
N ASN A 162 4.79 -22.23 -3.21
CA ASN A 162 3.79 -21.23 -3.61
C ASN A 162 4.21 -19.79 -3.31
N TYR A 163 5.39 -19.55 -2.71
CA TYR A 163 5.88 -18.20 -2.44
C TYR A 163 6.01 -17.41 -3.74
N ASN A 164 5.41 -16.22 -3.79
CA ASN A 164 5.44 -15.34 -4.95
C ASN A 164 6.37 -14.15 -4.74
N THR A 165 6.06 -13.32 -3.74
CA THR A 165 6.79 -12.08 -3.47
C THR A 165 6.50 -11.59 -2.05
N ALA A 166 7.14 -10.51 -1.64
CA ALA A 166 6.81 -9.79 -0.40
C ALA A 166 6.74 -8.29 -0.63
N LYS A 167 5.92 -7.60 0.17
CA LYS A 167 5.82 -6.14 0.16
C LYS A 167 5.86 -5.56 1.56
N ARG A 168 6.44 -4.36 1.66
CA ARG A 168 6.51 -3.59 2.89
C ARG A 168 5.56 -2.39 2.82
N PHE A 169 4.57 -2.37 3.72
CA PHE A 169 3.55 -1.31 3.82
C PHE A 169 3.86 -0.25 4.89
N HIS A 170 4.96 -0.42 5.63
CA HIS A 170 5.43 0.54 6.63
C HIS A 170 6.73 1.20 6.17
N SER A 171 7.10 2.34 6.76
CA SER A 171 8.36 2.98 6.41
C SER A 171 9.50 2.05 6.82
N ALA A 172 10.45 1.86 5.92
CA ALA A 172 11.60 1.02 6.19
C ALA A 172 12.45 1.70 7.27
N GLY A 173 12.43 1.13 8.48
CA GLY A 173 13.47 1.38 9.48
C GLY A 173 14.83 0.86 9.06
#